data_AF-A0AAD6HUQ3-F1
#
_entry.id   AF-A0AAD6HUQ3-F1
#
_cell.length_a   1.000
_cell.length_b   1.000
_cell.length_c   1.000
_cell.angle_alpha   90.00
_cell.angle_beta   90.00
_cell.angle_gamma   90.00
#
_symmetry.space_group_name_H-M   'P 1'
#
loop_
_entity.id
_entity.type
_entity.pdbx_description
1 polymer ?
#
loop_
_entity_poly.entity_id
_entity_poly.type
_entity_poly.pdbx_seq_one_letter_code
_entity_poly.pdbx_strand_id
1 'polypeptide(L)'
;MPKDNKTIEIRILEAVNAIDHGIYATIASAARAFDVPYHRLRRRAQGGKSLFERPLTGRRLNEAQGASLKSWTDYRDSIGAPPKRSQVLIAASNINIALNPSAAPLSDKWVRHFLQHNPHYHIHRRKAFEI
;
A
#
# COMPACT_ATOMS: atom_id res chain seq x y z
N MET A 1 18.10 -1.95 -19.85
CA MET A 1 16.98 -1.49 -19.01
C MET A 1 16.50 -2.62 -18.10
N PRO A 2 16.36 -2.40 -16.78
CA PRO A 2 15.79 -3.38 -15.86
C PRO A 2 14.33 -3.69 -16.21
N LYS A 3 13.88 -4.93 -15.98
CA LYS A 3 12.49 -5.35 -16.22
C LYS A 3 11.57 -5.11 -15.01
N ASP A 4 12.14 -5.06 -13.81
CA ASP A 4 11.39 -4.87 -12.58
C ASP A 4 11.11 -3.38 -12.29
N ASN A 5 9.86 -3.07 -11.92
CA ASN A 5 9.43 -1.70 -11.65
C ASN A 5 10.11 -1.12 -10.40
N LYS A 6 10.42 -1.95 -9.39
CA LYS A 6 11.06 -1.47 -8.16
C LYS A 6 12.54 -1.12 -8.43
N THR A 7 13.24 -1.94 -9.20
CA THR A 7 14.61 -1.61 -9.62
C THR A 7 14.67 -0.38 -10.53
N ILE A 8 13.75 -0.25 -11.50
CA ILE A 8 13.66 0.95 -12.35
C ILE A 8 13.46 2.20 -11.48
N GLU A 9 12.59 2.09 -10.49
CA GLU A 9 12.24 3.19 -9.60
C GLU A 9 13.44 3.69 -8.78
N ILE A 10 14.22 2.77 -8.19
CA ILE A 10 15.43 3.10 -7.43
C ILE A 10 16.40 3.90 -8.32
N ARG A 11 16.66 3.40 -9.53
CA ARG A 11 17.56 4.07 -10.48
C ARG A 11 17.03 5.42 -10.96
N ILE A 12 15.71 5.58 -11.07
CA ILE A 12 15.10 6.88 -11.39
C ILE A 12 15.38 7.88 -10.25
N LEU A 13 15.27 7.46 -8.99
CA LEU A 13 15.56 8.34 -7.85
C LEU A 13 17.04 8.74 -7.81
N GLU A 14 17.95 7.80 -8.08
CA GLU A 14 19.39 8.10 -8.23
C GLU A 14 19.65 9.08 -9.38
N ALA A 15 18.99 8.88 -10.52
CA ALA A 15 19.13 9.77 -11.68
C ALA A 15 18.57 11.17 -11.42
N VAL A 16 17.46 11.30 -10.70
CA VAL A 16 16.92 12.61 -10.29
C VAL A 16 17.90 13.31 -9.35
N ASN A 17 18.42 12.58 -8.35
CA ASN A 17 19.41 13.12 -7.43
C ASN A 17 20.65 13.64 -8.17
N ALA A 18 21.14 12.89 -9.16
CA ALA A 18 22.27 13.31 -9.99
C ALA A 18 21.96 14.54 -10.87
N ILE A 19 20.73 14.69 -11.37
CA ILE A 19 20.28 15.90 -12.10
C ILE A 19 20.24 17.09 -11.15
N ASP A 20 19.67 16.92 -9.95
CA ASP A 20 19.52 17.98 -8.96
C ASP A 20 20.89 18.51 -8.46
N HIS A 21 21.90 17.63 -8.41
CA HIS A 21 23.30 18.00 -8.11
C HIS A 21 24.09 18.50 -9.32
N GLY A 22 23.45 18.66 -10.49
CA GLY A 22 24.09 19.18 -11.70
C GLY A 22 25.11 18.24 -12.36
N ILE A 23 25.13 16.95 -11.99
CA ILE A 23 26.03 15.93 -12.57
C ILE A 23 25.74 15.75 -14.07
N TYR A 24 24.47 15.89 -14.46
CA TYR A 24 24.04 15.77 -15.84
C TYR A 24 23.30 17.02 -16.30
N ALA A 25 23.76 17.61 -17.40
CA ALA A 25 23.15 18.81 -18.00
C ALA A 25 21.75 18.57 -18.59
N THR A 26 21.42 17.31 -18.94
CA THR A 26 20.12 16.98 -19.53
C THR A 26 19.54 15.69 -18.96
N ILE A 27 18.20 15.66 -18.86
CA ILE A 27 17.44 14.47 -18.44
C ILE A 27 17.72 13.28 -19.38
N ALA A 28 17.94 13.54 -20.67
CA ALA A 28 18.24 12.49 -21.65
C ALA A 28 19.62 11.85 -21.39
N SER A 29 20.63 12.64 -21.01
CA SER A 29 21.95 12.13 -20.64
C SER A 29 21.87 11.25 -19.38
N ALA A 30 21.19 11.75 -18.34
CA ALA A 30 20.95 10.98 -17.12
C ALA A 30 20.17 9.68 -17.39
N ALA A 31 19.12 9.73 -18.23
CA ALA A 31 18.33 8.54 -18.57
C ALA A 31 19.19 7.42 -19.19
N ARG A 32 20.13 7.78 -20.07
CA ARG A 32 21.06 6.82 -20.68
C ARG A 32 22.08 6.30 -19.67
N ALA A 33 22.65 7.19 -18.85
CA ALA A 33 23.67 6.83 -17.86
C ALA A 33 23.13 5.85 -16.79
N PHE A 34 21.90 6.06 -16.32
CA PHE A 34 21.26 5.21 -15.33
C PHE A 34 20.44 4.05 -15.94
N ASP A 35 20.41 3.92 -17.27
CA ASP A 35 19.65 2.88 -17.99
C ASP A 35 18.16 2.85 -17.56
N VAL A 36 17.51 4.02 -17.58
CA VAL A 36 16.09 4.22 -17.20
C VAL A 36 15.26 4.84 -18.32
N PRO A 37 13.95 4.56 -18.38
CA PRO A 37 13.09 5.12 -19.43
C PRO A 37 12.90 6.64 -19.24
N TYR A 38 13.29 7.39 -20.26
CA TYR A 38 13.30 8.86 -20.28
C TYR A 38 11.99 9.50 -19.78
N HIS A 39 10.84 9.04 -20.28
CA HIS A 39 9.54 9.63 -19.90
C HIS A 39 9.22 9.45 -18.41
N ARG A 40 9.65 8.34 -17.78
CA ARG A 40 9.46 8.14 -16.34
C ARG A 40 10.39 9.04 -15.54
N LEU A 41 11.65 9.16 -15.97
CA LEU A 41 12.62 10.06 -15.33
C LEU A 41 12.17 11.52 -15.40
N ARG A 42 11.79 12.00 -16.59
CA ARG A 42 11.27 13.37 -16.79
C ARG A 42 10.07 13.65 -15.88
N ARG A 43 9.12 12.72 -15.82
CA ARG A 43 7.95 12.86 -14.95
C ARG A 43 8.36 12.91 -13.47
N ARG A 44 9.36 12.14 -13.04
CA ARG A 44 9.83 12.18 -11.65
C ARG A 44 10.56 13.47 -11.30
N ALA A 45 11.44 13.95 -12.18
CA ALA A 45 12.12 15.24 -12.02
C ALA A 45 11.13 16.41 -11.91
N GLN A 46 9.95 16.28 -12.50
CA GLN A 46 8.85 17.26 -12.39
C GLN A 46 7.96 17.08 -11.15
N GLY A 47 8.37 16.27 -10.16
CA GLY A 47 7.61 16.02 -8.93
C GLY A 47 6.48 14.98 -9.08
N GLY A 48 6.44 14.22 -10.17
CA GLY A 48 5.40 13.24 -10.41
C GLY A 48 5.58 11.95 -9.59
N LYS A 49 4.60 11.64 -8.72
CA LYS A 49 4.60 10.45 -7.84
C LYS A 49 4.76 9.11 -8.54
N SER A 50 5.52 8.19 -7.93
CA SER A 50 5.73 6.81 -8.40
C SER A 50 4.48 5.93 -8.32
N LEU A 51 4.54 4.72 -8.87
CA LEU A 51 3.50 3.71 -8.63
C LEU A 51 3.38 3.35 -7.13
N PHE A 52 4.51 3.38 -6.41
CA PHE A 52 4.60 2.98 -5.00
C PHE A 52 4.20 4.10 -4.04
N GLU A 53 4.32 5.36 -4.45
CA GLU A 53 3.92 6.55 -3.68
C GLU A 53 2.47 6.96 -3.93
N ARG A 54 1.90 6.55 -5.08
CA ARG A 54 0.50 6.84 -5.38
C ARG A 54 -0.38 6.03 -4.43
N PRO A 55 -1.42 6.64 -3.84
CA PRO A 55 -2.44 5.86 -3.17
C PRO A 55 -3.04 4.90 -4.20
N LEU A 56 -3.04 3.59 -3.89
CA LEU A 56 -3.67 2.61 -4.77
C LEU A 56 -5.12 3.05 -5.01
N THR A 57 -5.47 3.27 -6.28
CA THR A 57 -6.82 3.66 -6.67
C THR A 57 -7.80 2.61 -6.14
N GLY A 58 -8.74 3.03 -5.28
CA GLY A 58 -9.70 2.13 -4.64
C GLY A 58 -9.34 1.64 -3.24
N ARG A 59 -8.19 2.03 -2.65
CA ARG A 59 -7.94 1.85 -1.22
C ARG A 59 -8.94 2.69 -0.41
N ARG A 60 -9.89 2.01 0.22
CA ARG A 60 -10.87 2.64 1.11
C ARG A 60 -10.28 3.02 2.46
N LEU A 61 -9.18 2.38 2.85
CA LEU A 61 -8.38 2.73 4.02
C LEU A 61 -7.02 3.26 3.56
N ASN A 62 -6.56 4.35 4.19
CA ASN A 62 -5.19 4.83 4.05
C ASN A 62 -4.20 3.87 4.75
N GLU A 63 -2.91 4.13 4.59
CA GLU A 63 -1.87 3.23 5.12
C GLU A 63 -1.90 3.11 6.65
N ALA A 64 -2.06 4.22 7.36
CA ALA A 64 -2.18 4.22 8.82
C ALA A 64 -3.42 3.46 9.30
N GLN A 65 -4.57 3.67 8.66
CA GLN A 65 -5.81 2.95 8.94
C GLN A 65 -5.67 1.44 8.70
N GLY A 66 -5.02 1.07 7.59
CA GLY A 66 -4.72 -0.31 7.27
C GLY A 66 -3.79 -0.95 8.31
N ALA A 67 -2.76 -0.23 8.76
CA ALA A 67 -1.85 -0.68 9.81
C ALA A 67 -2.58 -0.89 11.14
N SER A 68 -3.43 0.06 11.56
CA SER A 68 -4.23 -0.08 12.78
C SER A 68 -5.16 -1.30 12.75
N LEU A 69 -5.80 -1.56 11.61
CA LEU A 69 -6.67 -2.73 11.45
C LEU A 69 -5.87 -4.04 11.54
N LYS A 70 -4.67 -4.07 10.96
CA LYS A 70 -3.75 -5.21 11.04
C LYS A 70 -3.33 -5.48 12.47
N SER A 71 -2.79 -4.48 13.17
CA SER A 71 -2.38 -4.60 14.57
C SER A 71 -3.52 -5.04 15.49
N TRP A 72 -4.73 -4.53 15.27
CA TRP A 72 -5.92 -4.98 16.00
C TRP A 72 -6.25 -6.45 15.73
N THR A 73 -6.12 -6.90 14.48
CA THR A 73 -6.35 -8.30 14.09
C THR A 73 -5.29 -9.21 14.72
N ASP A 74 -4.02 -8.83 14.64
CA ASP A 74 -2.90 -9.54 15.26
C ASP A 74 -3.07 -9.67 16.79
N TYR A 75 -3.49 -8.59 17.46
CA TYR A 75 -3.80 -8.62 18.89
C TYR A 75 -4.96 -9.57 19.21
N ARG A 76 -6.00 -9.59 18.38
CA ARG A 76 -7.14 -10.49 18.56
C ARG A 76 -6.77 -11.95 18.36
N ASP A 77 -5.87 -12.23 17.43
CA ASP A 77 -5.33 -13.56 17.19
C ASP A 77 -4.43 -14.01 18.36
N SER A 78 -3.58 -13.12 18.90
CA SER A 78 -2.67 -13.45 20.00
C SER A 78 -3.37 -13.82 21.31
N ILE A 79 -4.55 -13.24 21.58
CA ILE A 79 -5.39 -13.59 22.74
C ILE A 79 -6.30 -14.80 22.47
N GLY A 80 -6.08 -15.55 21.38
CA GLY A 80 -6.85 -16.75 21.03
C GLY A 80 -8.29 -16.46 20.58
N ALA A 81 -8.61 -15.20 20.26
CA ALA A 81 -9.95 -14.77 19.88
C ALA A 81 -9.99 -14.15 18.46
N PRO A 82 -9.60 -14.92 17.43
CA PRO A 82 -9.47 -14.42 16.06
C PRO A 82 -10.79 -13.78 15.60
N PRO A 83 -10.75 -12.58 14.99
CA PRO A 83 -11.94 -11.85 14.65
C PRO A 83 -12.67 -12.50 13.48
N LYS A 84 -14.01 -12.55 13.55
CA LYS A 84 -14.83 -12.95 12.39
C LYS A 84 -14.80 -11.86 11.32
N ARG A 85 -15.12 -12.24 10.08
CA ARG A 85 -15.23 -11.32 8.93
C ARG A 85 -16.11 -10.10 9.23
N SER A 86 -17.25 -10.31 9.88
CA SER A 86 -18.14 -9.21 10.29
C SER A 86 -17.48 -8.27 11.30
N GLN A 87 -16.70 -8.81 12.24
CA GLN A 87 -15.97 -8.01 13.22
C GLN A 87 -14.85 -7.20 12.55
N VAL A 88 -14.13 -7.78 11.58
CA VAL A 88 -13.14 -7.05 10.77
C VAL A 88 -13.80 -5.93 9.99
N LEU A 89 -14.98 -6.16 9.40
CA LEU A 89 -15.73 -5.13 8.67
C LEU A 89 -16.17 -3.98 9.57
N ILE A 90 -16.69 -4.28 10.76
CA ILE A 90 -17.10 -3.27 11.75
C ILE A 90 -15.88 -2.47 12.21
N ALA A 91 -14.80 -3.13 12.61
CA ALA A 91 -13.58 -2.47 13.05
C ALA A 91 -13.00 -1.56 11.96
N ALA A 92 -12.91 -2.05 10.73
CA ALA A 92 -12.43 -1.29 9.58
C ALA A 92 -13.33 -0.08 9.28
N SER A 93 -14.64 -0.22 9.39
CA SER A 93 -15.59 0.89 9.18
C SER A 93 -15.45 1.95 10.28
N ASN A 94 -15.29 1.54 11.54
CA ASN A 94 -15.07 2.46 12.66
C ASN A 94 -13.75 3.23 12.48
N ILE A 95 -12.67 2.55 12.09
CA ILE A 95 -11.37 3.17 11.78
C ILE A 95 -11.51 4.16 10.61
N ASN A 96 -12.32 3.83 9.60
CA ASN A 96 -12.55 4.69 8.46
C ASN A 96 -13.28 5.99 8.85
N ILE A 97 -14.37 5.86 9.63
CA ILE A 97 -15.20 6.98 10.09
C ILE A 97 -14.43 7.87 11.07
N ALA A 98 -13.64 7.29 11.98
CA ALA A 98 -12.93 8.05 13.02
C ALA A 98 -11.97 9.12 12.46
N LEU A 99 -11.36 8.87 11.29
CA LEU A 99 -10.44 9.80 10.63
C LEU A 99 -11.07 10.52 9.43
N ASN A 100 -12.27 10.10 9.01
CA ASN A 100 -13.02 10.74 7.95
C ASN A 100 -14.54 10.58 8.24
N PRO A 101 -15.14 11.51 8.99
CA PRO A 101 -16.54 11.41 9.41
C PRO A 101 -17.55 11.29 8.25
N SER A 102 -17.18 11.77 7.06
CA SER A 102 -18.01 11.69 5.85
C SER A 102 -17.74 10.45 5.00
N ALA A 103 -16.90 9.52 5.46
CA ALA A 103 -16.55 8.33 4.70
C ALA A 103 -17.72 7.36 4.62
N ALA A 104 -17.99 6.87 3.41
CA ALA A 104 -18.97 5.81 3.22
C ALA A 104 -18.56 4.52 3.96
N PRO A 105 -19.52 3.79 4.54
CA PRO A 105 -19.24 2.52 5.19
C PRO A 105 -18.61 1.53 4.20
N LEU A 106 -17.73 0.67 4.74
CA LEU A 106 -17.10 -0.38 3.95
C LEU A 106 -18.12 -1.48 3.65
N SER A 107 -17.99 -2.12 2.48
CA SER A 107 -18.92 -3.17 2.06
C SER A 107 -18.39 -4.57 2.40
N ASP A 108 -19.28 -5.56 2.40
CA ASP A 108 -18.91 -6.97 2.54
C ASP A 108 -17.90 -7.42 1.46
N LYS A 109 -18.02 -6.86 0.24
CA LYS A 109 -17.07 -7.11 -0.86
C LYS A 109 -15.66 -6.61 -0.51
N TRP A 110 -15.56 -5.45 0.13
CA TRP A 110 -14.27 -4.88 0.53
C TRP A 110 -13.53 -5.80 1.51
N VAL A 111 -14.20 -6.27 2.57
CA VAL A 111 -13.54 -7.14 3.57
C VAL A 111 -13.12 -8.48 2.97
N ARG A 112 -13.84 -8.97 1.96
CA ARG A 112 -13.45 -10.18 1.21
C ARG A 112 -12.12 -10.00 0.51
N HIS A 113 -11.98 -8.90 -0.24
CA HIS A 113 -10.73 -8.58 -0.94
C HIS A 113 -9.60 -8.29 0.05
N PHE A 114 -9.88 -7.60 1.15
CA PHE A 114 -8.90 -7.37 2.21
C PHE A 114 -8.32 -8.69 2.72
N LEU A 115 -9.16 -9.67 3.05
CA LEU A 115 -8.69 -10.98 3.53
C LEU A 115 -7.95 -11.78 2.45
N GLN A 116 -8.40 -11.73 1.19
CA GLN A 116 -7.69 -12.36 0.06
C GLN A 116 -6.26 -11.82 -0.13
N HIS A 117 -6.08 -10.51 0.06
CA HIS A 117 -4.76 -9.88 -0.05
C HIS A 117 -3.90 -10.01 1.22
N ASN A 118 -4.45 -10.50 2.32
CA ASN A 118 -3.73 -10.70 3.56
C ASN A 118 -4.02 -12.11 4.12
N PRO A 119 -3.45 -13.16 3.49
CA PRO A 119 -3.80 -14.55 3.79
C PRO A 119 -3.49 -14.97 5.24
N HIS A 120 -2.55 -14.29 5.90
CA HIS A 120 -2.22 -14.52 7.31
C HIS A 120 -3.39 -14.24 8.27
N TYR A 121 -4.35 -13.40 7.88
CA TYR A 121 -5.54 -13.10 8.66
C TYR A 121 -6.72 -14.01 8.33
N HIS A 122 -6.48 -15.17 7.71
CA HIS A 122 -7.55 -16.12 7.42
C HIS A 122 -8.25 -16.54 8.72
N ILE A 123 -9.56 -16.34 8.70
CA ILE A 123 -10.44 -16.63 9.83
C ILE A 123 -10.43 -18.14 10.05
N HIS A 124 -9.70 -18.58 11.07
CA HIS A 124 -9.74 -19.96 11.50
C HIS A 124 -11.17 -20.28 11.95
N ARG A 125 -11.81 -21.26 11.31
CA ARG A 125 -13.13 -21.74 11.73
C ARG A 125 -12.96 -22.26 13.16
N ARG A 126 -13.55 -21.60 14.15
CA ARG A 126 -13.53 -22.07 15.54
C ARG A 126 -14.04 -23.51 15.54
N LYS A 127 -13.21 -24.47 15.96
CA LYS A 127 -13.74 -25.76 16.42
C LYS A 127 -14.54 -25.44 17.68
N ALA A 128 -15.77 -25.95 17.75
CA ALA A 128 -16.54 -25.87 18.98
C ALA A 128 -15.69 -26.50 20.10
N PHE A 129 -15.49 -25.77 21.19
CA PHE A 129 -15.03 -26.41 22.42
C PHE A 129 -16.19 -27.29 22.88
N GLU A 130 -15.99 -28.60 22.86
CA GLU A 130 -16.84 -29.52 23.61
C GLU A 130 -16.63 -29.19 25.09
N ILE A 131 -17.71 -28.79 25.75
CA ILE A 131 -17.80 -28.62 27.21
C ILE A 131 -18.32 -29.93 27.77
#